data_AF-A0A7X4B766-F1
#
_entry.id   AF-A0A7X4B766-F1
#
_cell.length_a   1.000
_cell.length_b   1.000
_cell.length_c   1.000
_cell.angle_alpha   90.00
_cell.angle_beta   90.00
_cell.angle_gamma   90.00
#
_symmetry.space_group_name_H-M   'P 1'
#
loop_
_entity.id
_entity.type
_entity.pdbx_description
1 polymer ?
#
loop_
_entity_poly.entity_id
_entity_poly.type
_entity_poly.pdbx_seq_one_letter_code
_entity_poly.pdbx_strand_id
1 'polypeptide(L)'
;GEEIVLSKLRASIAFAVIGVGVLVAGALLNHVLSKVTRLPVLRGIDRLLGALFGLVRGGAIVVLVILVAAMTSFPRTEIWETSRILPWFETAAQEVVRYIPPEYAKYFLFDGAGTQASLYVL
;
A
#
# COMPACT_ATOMS: atom_id res chain seq x y z
N GLY A 1 -9.40 -17.65 21.87
CA GLY A 1 -8.16 -17.45 21.11
C GLY A 1 -8.35 -17.76 19.64
N GLU A 2 -8.74 -19.00 19.32
CA GLU A 2 -8.84 -19.49 17.93
C GLU A 2 -9.96 -18.84 17.10
N GLU A 3 -11.11 -18.48 17.68
CA GLU A 3 -12.22 -17.86 16.92
C GLU A 3 -11.87 -16.50 16.29
N ILE A 4 -11.02 -15.70 16.95
CA ILE A 4 -10.58 -14.39 16.44
C ILE A 4 -9.63 -14.58 15.25
N VAL A 5 -8.79 -15.63 15.30
CA VAL A 5 -7.84 -15.96 14.23
C VAL A 5 -8.59 -16.45 12.99
N LEU A 6 -9.58 -17.32 13.15
CA LEU A 6 -10.40 -17.83 12.04
C LEU A 6 -11.22 -16.73 11.36
N SER A 7 -11.74 -15.77 12.14
CA SER A 7 -12.48 -14.62 11.63
C SER A 7 -11.59 -13.68 10.81
N LYS A 8 -10.39 -13.37 11.32
CA LYS A 8 -9.39 -12.55 10.60
C LYS A 8 -8.90 -13.26 9.33
N LEU A 9 -8.67 -14.57 9.39
CA LEU A 9 -8.24 -15.37 8.24
C LEU A 9 -9.30 -15.39 7.12
N ARG A 10 -10.59 -15.58 7.46
CA ARG A 10 -11.68 -15.50 6.48
C ARG A 10 -11.79 -14.12 5.83
N ALA A 11 -11.68 -13.04 6.61
CA ALA A 11 -11.74 -11.68 6.08
C ALA A 11 -10.58 -11.40 5.10
N SER A 12 -9.36 -11.81 5.45
CA SER A 12 -8.18 -11.66 4.58
C SER A 12 -8.31 -12.46 3.29
N ILE A 13 -8.79 -13.70 3.37
CA ILE A 13 -9.03 -14.54 2.19
C ILE A 13 -10.13 -13.94 1.32
N ALA A 14 -11.24 -13.47 1.90
CA ALA A 14 -12.32 -12.83 1.16
C ALA A 14 -11.84 -11.57 0.44
N PHE A 15 -11.04 -10.73 1.10
CA PHE A 15 -10.44 -9.55 0.46
C PHE A 15 -9.51 -9.93 -0.69
N ALA A 16 -8.66 -10.93 -0.51
CA ALA A 16 -7.77 -11.43 -1.55
C ALA A 16 -8.55 -11.98 -2.76
N VAL A 17 -9.58 -12.79 -2.51
CA VAL A 17 -10.43 -13.37 -3.56
C VAL A 17 -11.18 -12.28 -4.34
N ILE A 18 -11.76 -11.29 -3.63
CA ILE A 18 -12.43 -10.16 -4.28
C ILE A 18 -11.41 -9.32 -5.06
N GLY A 19 -10.23 -9.07 -4.51
CA GLY A 19 -9.15 -8.35 -5.19
C GLY A 19 -8.72 -9.04 -6.48
N VAL A 20 -8.41 -10.34 -6.43
CA VAL A 20 -8.09 -11.15 -7.60
C VAL A 20 -9.26 -11.19 -8.58
N GLY A 21 -10.49 -11.33 -8.10
CA GLY A 21 -11.69 -11.31 -8.93
C GLY A 21 -11.84 -10.00 -9.72
N VAL A 22 -11.63 -8.85 -9.07
CA VAL A 22 -11.65 -7.53 -9.74
C VAL A 22 -10.52 -7.41 -10.76
N LEU A 23 -9.32 -7.93 -10.47
CA LEU A 23 -8.19 -7.92 -11.40
C LEU A 23 -8.46 -8.79 -12.64
N VAL A 24 -9.00 -9.99 -12.44
CA VAL A 24 -9.39 -10.89 -13.54
C VAL A 24 -10.51 -10.27 -14.35
N ALA A 25 -11.53 -9.70 -13.70
CA ALA A 25 -12.63 -9.01 -14.39
C ALA A 25 -12.12 -7.81 -15.21
N GLY A 26 -11.23 -6.98 -14.65
CA GLY A 26 -10.60 -5.87 -15.36
C GLY A 26 -9.77 -6.33 -16.55
N ALA A 27 -9.00 -7.42 -16.40
CA ALA A 27 -8.22 -8.01 -17.49
C ALA A 27 -9.12 -8.57 -18.61
N LEU A 28 -10.23 -9.21 -18.26
CA LEU A 28 -11.19 -9.77 -19.20
C LEU A 28 -11.94 -8.68 -19.95
N LEU A 29 -12.39 -7.64 -19.24
CA LEU A 29 -13.01 -6.46 -19.84
C LEU A 29 -12.05 -5.78 -20.82
N ASN A 30 -10.79 -5.63 -20.42
CA ASN A 30 -9.73 -5.11 -21.26
C ASN A 30 -9.41 -6.01 -22.49
N HIS A 31 -9.61 -7.32 -22.38
CA HIS A 31 -9.49 -8.24 -23.51
C HIS A 31 -10.65 -8.06 -24.51
N VAL A 32 -11.87 -7.79 -24.03
CA VAL A 32 -13.07 -7.56 -24.86
C VAL A 32 -13.15 -6.15 -25.45
N LEU A 33 -12.59 -5.14 -24.76
CA LEU A 33 -12.39 -3.77 -25.27
C LEU A 33 -11.14 -3.66 -26.17
N SER A 34 -10.19 -4.59 -25.99
CA SER A 34 -9.40 -5.07 -27.13
C SER A 34 -10.32 -5.62 -28.21
N LYS A 35 -9.97 -6.16 -29.37
CA LYS A 35 -11.00 -6.54 -30.40
C LYS A 35 -11.94 -5.42 -30.94
N VAL A 36 -12.62 -4.57 -30.15
CA VAL A 36 -13.65 -3.59 -30.59
C VAL A 36 -13.06 -2.28 -31.12
N THR A 37 -12.02 -1.72 -30.50
CA THR A 37 -11.45 -0.45 -31.00
C THR A 37 -10.50 -0.65 -32.21
N ARG A 38 -10.78 -0.01 -33.36
CA ARG A 38 -9.90 -0.09 -34.55
C ARG A 38 -8.67 0.83 -34.48
N LEU A 39 -8.56 1.66 -33.44
CA LEU A 39 -7.41 2.54 -33.19
C LEU A 39 -6.59 2.03 -31.98
N PRO A 40 -5.32 1.63 -32.17
CA PRO A 40 -4.46 1.10 -31.11
C PRO A 40 -4.22 2.06 -29.92
N VAL A 41 -4.32 3.37 -30.16
CA VAL A 41 -3.93 4.41 -29.19
C VAL A 41 -4.92 4.56 -28.03
N LEU A 42 -6.24 4.65 -28.29
CA LEU A 42 -7.22 4.82 -27.20
C LEU A 42 -7.21 3.63 -26.23
N ARG A 43 -7.08 2.42 -26.78
CA ARG A 43 -7.00 1.16 -26.02
C ARG A 43 -5.72 1.05 -25.19
N GLY A 44 -4.62 1.64 -25.66
CA GLY A 44 -3.37 1.75 -24.91
C GLY A 44 -3.53 2.66 -23.69
N ILE A 45 -4.23 3.78 -23.84
CA ILE A 45 -4.49 4.73 -22.75
C ILE A 45 -5.39 4.10 -21.67
N ASP A 46 -6.47 3.41 -22.04
CA ASP A 46 -7.35 2.72 -21.08
C ASP A 46 -6.58 1.70 -20.22
N ARG A 47 -5.63 0.99 -20.84
CA ARG A 47 -4.75 0.02 -20.16
C ARG A 47 -3.72 0.69 -19.26
N LEU A 48 -3.11 1.79 -19.73
CA LEU A 48 -2.13 2.54 -18.95
C LEU A 48 -2.78 3.20 -17.74
N LEU A 49 -3.98 3.75 -17.88
CA LEU A 49 -4.75 4.31 -16.76
C LEU A 49 -5.12 3.22 -15.75
N GLY A 50 -5.57 2.05 -16.22
CA GLY A 50 -5.82 0.89 -15.34
C GLY A 50 -4.57 0.40 -14.61
N ALA A 51 -3.42 0.34 -15.30
CA ALA A 51 -2.15 -0.05 -14.72
C ALA A 51 -1.63 0.98 -13.71
N LEU A 52 -1.71 2.28 -14.03
CA LEU A 52 -1.32 3.36 -13.15
C LEU A 52 -2.20 3.39 -11.89
N PHE A 53 -3.52 3.28 -12.06
CA PHE A 53 -4.45 3.18 -10.93
C PHE A 53 -4.16 1.95 -10.06
N GLY A 54 -3.85 0.81 -10.69
CA GLY A 54 -3.43 -0.41 -10.00
C GLY A 54 -2.13 -0.24 -9.21
N LEU A 55 -1.14 0.44 -9.78
CA LEU A 55 0.13 0.74 -9.12
C LEU A 55 -0.06 1.68 -7.92
N VAL A 56 -0.82 2.76 -8.09
CA VAL A 56 -1.14 3.70 -7.00
C VAL A 56 -1.86 2.96 -5.87
N ARG A 57 -2.88 2.16 -6.20
CA ARG A 57 -3.60 1.34 -5.22
C ARG A 57 -2.69 0.33 -4.52
N GLY A 58 -1.82 -0.35 -5.26
CA GLY A 58 -0.85 -1.29 -4.71
C GLY A 58 0.10 -0.61 -3.74
N GLY A 59 0.64 0.54 -4.12
CA GLY A 59 1.49 1.36 -3.25
C GLY A 59 0.77 1.83 -1.98
N ALA A 60 -0.48 2.27 -2.09
CA ALA A 60 -1.30 2.65 -0.94
C ALA A 60 -1.51 1.49 0.05
N ILE A 61 -1.72 0.26 -0.45
CA ILE A 61 -1.82 -0.93 0.40
C ILE A 61 -0.49 -1.20 1.11
N VAL A 62 0.65 -1.10 0.42
CA VAL A 62 1.98 -1.28 1.03
C VAL A 62 2.24 -0.26 2.13
N VAL A 63 1.90 1.01 1.89
CA VAL A 63 2.01 2.08 2.91
C VAL A 63 1.16 1.76 4.13
N LEU A 64 -0.10 1.31 3.94
CA LEU A 64 -0.96 0.88 5.05
C LEU A 64 -0.35 -0.28 5.84
N VAL A 65 0.22 -1.28 5.16
CA VAL A 65 0.90 -2.41 5.80
C VAL A 65 2.10 -1.93 6.62
N ILE A 66 2.91 -1.01 6.07
CA ILE A 66 4.05 -0.41 6.77
C ILE A 66 3.60 0.37 8.00
N LEU A 67 2.52 1.15 7.91
CA LEU A 67 1.97 1.88 9.05
C LEU A 67 1.51 0.93 10.17
N VAL A 68 0.84 -0.17 9.82
CA VAL A 68 0.45 -1.19 10.80
C VAL A 68 1.67 -1.91 11.38
N ALA A 69 2.65 -2.24 10.54
CA ALA A 69 3.89 -2.88 10.98
C ALA A 69 4.72 -1.95 11.90
N ALA A 70 4.70 -0.64 11.65
CA ALA A 70 5.37 0.37 12.47
C ALA A 70 4.84 0.44 13.91
N MET A 71 3.56 0.07 14.11
CA MET A 71 2.97 -0.06 15.45
C MET A 71 3.43 -1.31 16.20
N THR A 72 4.25 -2.18 15.58
CA THR A 72 4.76 -3.42 16.15
C THR A 72 6.29 -3.38 16.28
N SER A 73 6.92 -4.43 16.83
CA SER A 73 8.37 -4.56 16.91
C SER A 73 9.06 -4.91 15.58
N PHE A 74 8.31 -4.97 14.47
CA PHE A 74 8.80 -5.34 13.13
C PHE A 74 9.86 -4.38 12.52
N PRO A 75 9.83 -3.06 12.77
CA PRO A 75 10.86 -2.14 12.28
C PRO A 75 12.27 -2.42 12.80
N ARG A 76 12.42 -3.20 13.89
CA ARG A 76 13.71 -3.58 14.49
C ARG A 76 14.29 -4.89 13.94
N THR A 77 13.74 -5.42 12.86
CA THR A 77 14.20 -6.69 12.26
C THR A 77 15.27 -6.43 11.20
N GLU A 78 16.25 -7.32 11.08
CA GLU A 78 17.33 -7.22 10.08
C GLU A 78 16.81 -7.11 8.63
N ILE A 79 15.68 -7.77 8.35
CA ILE A 79 14.97 -7.71 7.06
C ILE A 79 14.44 -6.31 6.77
N TRP A 80 14.02 -5.58 7.81
CA TRP A 80 13.53 -4.21 7.67
C TRP A 80 14.68 -3.24 7.38
N GLU A 81 15.76 -3.29 8.17
CA GLU A 81 16.91 -2.38 8.03
C GLU A 81 17.70 -2.61 6.73
N THR A 82 17.80 -3.86 6.26
CA THR A 82 18.61 -4.19 5.07
C THR A 82 17.87 -3.95 3.75
N SER A 83 16.57 -3.65 3.81
CA SER A 83 15.73 -3.58 2.61
C SER A 83 15.93 -2.29 1.83
N ARG A 84 16.28 -2.40 0.54
CA ARG A 84 16.49 -1.24 -0.36
C ARG A 84 15.21 -0.55 -0.80
N ILE A 85 14.06 -1.21 -0.66
CA ILE A 85 12.77 -0.73 -1.16
C ILE A 85 11.95 -0.07 -0.04
N LEU A 86 12.10 -0.56 1.20
CA LEU A 86 11.37 -0.06 2.38
C LEU A 86 11.50 1.46 2.60
N PRO A 87 12.69 2.08 2.50
CA PRO A 87 12.86 3.52 2.74
C PRO A 87 11.96 4.42 1.87
N TRP A 88 11.67 4.00 0.64
CA TRP A 88 10.78 4.73 -0.27
C TRP A 88 9.34 4.75 0.23
N PHE A 89 8.87 3.63 0.77
CA PHE A 89 7.51 3.51 1.30
C PHE A 89 7.39 4.04 2.73
N GLU A 90 8.45 4.00 3.54
CA GLU A 90 8.49 4.68 4.84
C GLU A 90 8.36 6.19 4.68
N THR A 91 9.02 6.78 3.69
CA THR A 91 8.87 8.20 3.38
C THR A 91 7.42 8.53 3.01
N ALA A 92 6.80 7.70 2.17
CA ALA A 92 5.38 7.86 1.82
C ALA A 92 4.46 7.67 3.05
N ALA A 93 4.78 6.74 3.94
CA ALA A 93 4.04 6.53 5.19
C ALA A 93 4.15 7.74 6.14
N GLN A 94 5.34 8.36 6.23
CA GLN A 94 5.53 9.59 7.02
C GLN A 94 4.69 10.75 6.48
N GLU A 95 4.60 10.92 5.16
CA GLU A 95 3.73 11.92 4.57
C GLU A 95 2.25 11.65 4.87
N VAL A 96 1.82 10.38 4.90
CA VAL A 96 0.45 10.02 5.31
C VAL A 96 0.19 10.34 6.78
N VAL A 97 1.17 10.11 7.67
CA VAL A 97 1.05 10.40 9.12
C VAL A 97 0.86 11.89 9.39
N ARG A 98 1.37 12.80 8.54
CA ARG A 98 1.15 14.26 8.69
C ARG A 98 -0.31 14.68 8.60
N TYR A 99 -1.16 13.87 7.95
CA TYR A 99 -2.60 14.12 7.87
C TYR A 99 -3.39 13.51 9.04
N ILE A 100 -2.73 12.74 9.91
CA ILE A 100 -3.34 12.16 11.11
C ILE A 100 -3.28 13.19 12.25
N PRO A 101 -4.35 13.35 13.05
CA PRO A 101 -4.31 14.21 14.22
C PRO A 101 -3.14 13.86 15.15
N PRO A 102 -2.45 14.86 15.72
CA PRO A 102 -1.20 14.65 16.48
C PRO A 102 -1.38 13.72 17.69
N GLU A 103 -2.60 13.59 18.21
CA GLU A 103 -2.96 12.66 19.28
C GLU A 103 -2.66 11.19 18.96
N TYR A 104 -2.77 10.81 17.68
CA TYR A 104 -2.59 9.43 17.22
C TYR A 104 -1.24 9.22 16.50
N ALA A 105 -0.59 10.28 16.03
CA ALA A 105 0.70 10.21 15.33
C ALA A 105 1.80 9.54 16.18
N LYS A 106 1.72 9.67 17.52
CA LYS A 106 2.67 9.07 18.48
C LYS A 106 2.77 7.53 18.41
N TYR A 107 1.76 6.85 17.87
CA TYR A 107 1.77 5.39 17.74
C TYR A 107 2.44 4.89 16.45
N PHE A 108 2.70 5.79 15.51
CA PHE A 108 3.29 5.49 14.20
C PHE A 108 4.75 5.95 14.10
N LEU A 109 5.37 6.31 15.24
CA LEU A 109 6.73 6.83 15.27
C LEU A 109 7.71 5.71 14.86
N PHE A 110 8.17 5.82 13.61
CA PHE A 110 9.37 5.17 13.12
C PHE A 110 10.54 5.72 13.95
N ASP A 111 10.97 4.96 14.95
CA ASP A 111 12.07 5.31 15.87
C ASP A 111 13.40 5.31 15.11
N GLY A 112 13.59 6.42 14.38
CA GLY A 112 14.60 6.72 13.37
C GLY A 112 14.41 8.14 12.81
N ALA A 113 13.22 8.74 12.99
CA ALA A 113 12.97 10.18 12.80
C ALA A 113 13.45 11.07 13.97
N GLY A 114 14.17 10.50 14.95
CA GLY A 114 14.63 11.18 16.17
C GLY A 114 15.77 12.20 15.99
N THR A 115 16.36 12.33 14.79
CA THR A 115 17.57 13.17 14.63
C THR A 115 17.33 14.45 13.82
N GLN A 116 16.28 14.52 12.99
CA GLN A 116 16.05 15.66 12.09
C GLN A 116 15.07 16.70 12.66
N ALA A 117 14.21 16.33 13.62
CA ALA A 117 13.26 17.25 14.26
C ALA A 117 13.96 18.27 15.20
N SER A 118 15.20 17.99 15.64
CA SER A 118 15.97 18.90 16.49
C SER A 118 16.63 20.06 15.73
N LEU A 119 16.71 20.00 14.40
CA LEU A 119 17.40 21.00 13.56
C LEU A 119 16.49 22.13 13.04
N TYR A 120 15.18 22.04 13.27
CA TYR A 120 14.19 23.05 12.83
C TYR A 120 13.59 23.87 13.99
N VAL A 121 14.07 23.68 15.23
CA VAL A 121 13.59 24.38 16.44
C VAL A 121 14.66 25.34 17.00
N LEU A 122 15.57 25.82 16.13
CA LEU A 122 16.47 26.95 16.44
C LEU A 122 16.27 28.07 15.41
#